data_AF-A0A4Y9XQV4-F1
#
_entry.id   AF-A0A4Y9XQV4-F1
#
_cell.length_a   1.000
_cell.length_b   1.000
_cell.length_c   1.000
_cell.angle_alpha   90.00
_cell.angle_beta   90.00
_cell.angle_gamma   90.00
#
_symmetry.space_group_name_H-M   'P 1'
#
loop_
_entity.id
_entity.type
_entity.pdbx_description
1 polymer ?
#
loop_
_entity_poly.entity_id
_entity_poly.type
_entity_poly.pdbx_seq_one_letter_code
_entity_poly.pdbx_strand_id
1 'polypeptide(L)'
;MAPKEHTGPTVTVYSVEDDSPSSADAINSSVTNGQEERKRKRQKHQGREAGIAPLWVCLLIESRTDVDDSPLMVPRAIEVTGPRPEATSGTPGPELSRLVAPTAPASSTPTAPPTSQTSVSSTASSIVSTPAAAELDQDAAPSLLRLGTTGGAQTMEQMAHDISEILRQQFLLHFFTIFICLDHIWLLRWDRAGLVVSEPFNFAEEPQHLYTFFYRFASMDDVQRGRDPTVVPASEAEVKVMRSIDQFDSAWHKTQYTATMTAGWPIYKVLIPEEDVISTAELSEGRKDRADSELSEGRERGFLVGKPYFMSDSPTGRGTRGYIAYDVAEHRLVFLKEYWRLDAPTYHPEVAAGDVLDATGGMHHTRAQDFFPDPPPKHIQYRIILKEIGKPLEEYETSFELMSAMYCCIYAHMKAWTEGEVLHRDISRANLLMYPYRNDDGEIEWLGLIVDWGLCKYKDELGLPQVQNTRSVRICRSRVTDD
;
A
#
# COMPACT_ATOMS: atom_id res chain seq x y z
N MET A 1 24.99 33.42 22.97
CA MET A 1 24.84 32.36 21.97
C MET A 1 23.35 32.24 21.66
N ALA A 2 22.96 32.21 20.39
CA ALA A 2 21.60 31.80 20.02
C ALA A 2 21.46 30.27 20.19
N PRO A 3 20.26 29.73 20.44
CA PRO A 3 20.03 28.29 20.34
C PRO A 3 20.30 27.83 18.90
N LYS A 4 20.90 26.65 18.73
CA LYS A 4 20.90 25.97 17.43
C LYS A 4 19.48 25.50 17.15
N GLU A 5 18.97 25.76 15.96
CA GLU A 5 17.75 25.12 15.47
C GLU A 5 18.00 23.61 15.36
N HIS A 6 17.10 22.80 15.90
CA HIS A 6 17.08 21.36 15.66
C HIS A 6 16.33 21.12 14.36
N THR A 7 17.06 21.15 13.24
CA THR A 7 16.61 20.54 12.00
C THR A 7 16.36 19.06 12.27
N GLY A 8 15.12 18.61 12.13
CA GLY A 8 14.80 17.19 12.15
C GLY A 8 15.46 16.46 10.97
N PRO A 9 15.57 15.12 11.02
CA PRO A 9 16.11 14.34 9.91
C PRO A 9 15.31 14.59 8.64
N THR A 10 15.99 14.68 7.50
CA THR A 10 15.30 14.83 6.22
C THR A 10 14.56 13.53 5.91
N VAL A 11 13.36 13.64 5.34
CA VAL A 11 12.57 12.48 4.92
C VAL A 11 12.35 12.59 3.43
N THR A 12 12.74 11.54 2.71
CA THR A 12 12.62 11.47 1.24
C THR A 12 11.62 10.38 0.89
N VAL A 13 10.71 10.66 -0.04
CA VAL A 13 9.69 9.73 -0.49
C VAL A 13 9.62 9.72 -2.00
N TYR A 14 9.39 8.52 -2.54
CA TYR A 14 9.19 8.26 -3.95
C TYR A 14 7.92 7.43 -4.15
N SER A 15 7.28 7.60 -5.31
CA SER A 15 6.29 6.64 -5.79
C SER A 15 7.02 5.41 -6.32
N VAL A 16 6.34 4.27 -6.38
CA VAL A 16 6.84 3.06 -7.06
C VAL A 16 6.66 3.17 -8.60
N GLU A 17 6.18 4.32 -9.07
CA GLU A 17 5.80 4.60 -10.47
C GLU A 17 6.43 5.90 -11.00
N ASP A 18 7.75 6.06 -10.88
CA ASP A 18 8.47 7.12 -11.63
C ASP A 18 8.62 6.72 -13.12
N ASP A 19 8.27 7.64 -14.03
CA ASP A 19 7.75 7.34 -15.37
C ASP A 19 8.82 6.96 -16.41
N SER A 20 9.45 5.80 -16.21
CA SER A 20 10.14 5.07 -17.27
C SER A 20 9.35 3.82 -17.65
N PRO A 21 9.01 3.57 -18.93
CA PRO A 21 8.13 2.48 -19.36
C PRO A 21 8.82 1.10 -19.36
N SER A 22 9.61 0.82 -18.33
CA SER A 22 10.31 -0.44 -18.09
C SER A 22 10.38 -0.83 -16.60
N SER A 23 10.16 0.09 -15.66
CA SER A 23 10.26 -0.16 -14.21
C SER A 23 8.98 -0.78 -13.63
N ALA A 24 7.83 -0.13 -13.80
CA ALA A 24 6.55 -0.57 -13.23
C ALA A 24 6.06 -1.91 -13.82
N ASP A 25 6.27 -2.13 -15.13
CA ASP A 25 5.97 -3.41 -15.78
C ASP A 25 6.93 -4.53 -15.32
N ALA A 26 8.18 -4.23 -14.97
CA ALA A 26 9.10 -5.25 -14.46
C ALA A 26 8.66 -5.80 -13.09
N ILE A 27 8.17 -4.94 -12.20
CA ILE A 27 7.68 -5.37 -10.87
C ILE A 27 6.37 -6.17 -11.00
N ASN A 28 5.43 -5.76 -11.85
CA ASN A 28 4.17 -6.48 -12.03
C ASN A 28 4.32 -7.79 -12.84
N SER A 29 5.26 -7.85 -13.79
CA SER A 29 5.51 -9.05 -14.60
C SER A 29 6.41 -10.10 -13.93
N SER A 30 7.31 -9.70 -13.01
CA SER A 30 8.09 -10.67 -12.23
C SER A 30 7.22 -11.43 -11.22
N VAL A 31 6.40 -10.70 -10.46
CA VAL A 31 5.49 -11.24 -9.44
C VAL A 31 4.52 -12.26 -10.05
N THR A 32 3.91 -11.93 -11.19
CA THR A 32 2.96 -12.84 -11.86
C THR A 32 3.61 -14.12 -12.38
N ASN A 33 4.81 -14.05 -12.97
CA ASN A 33 5.54 -15.24 -13.43
C ASN A 33 6.09 -16.10 -12.26
N GLY A 34 6.54 -15.47 -11.17
CA GLY A 34 7.02 -16.18 -9.97
C GLY A 34 5.93 -16.96 -9.21
N GLN A 35 4.67 -16.53 -9.30
CA GLN A 35 3.56 -17.12 -8.57
C GLN A 35 3.22 -18.56 -9.01
N GLU A 36 3.29 -18.91 -10.30
CA GLU A 36 2.96 -20.27 -10.77
C GLU A 36 3.93 -21.33 -10.22
N GLU A 37 5.23 -21.04 -10.26
CA GLU A 37 6.25 -22.00 -9.81
C GLU A 37 6.23 -22.16 -8.28
N ARG A 38 5.99 -21.07 -7.53
CA ARG A 38 5.82 -21.10 -6.07
C ARG A 38 4.52 -21.81 -5.65
N LYS A 39 3.41 -21.67 -6.40
CA LYS A 39 2.16 -22.45 -6.18
C LYS A 39 2.41 -23.95 -6.28
N ARG A 40 3.12 -24.41 -7.34
CA ARG A 40 3.48 -25.83 -7.53
C ARG A 40 4.36 -26.39 -6.41
N LYS A 41 5.24 -25.58 -5.81
CA LYS A 41 6.09 -25.98 -4.67
C LYS A 41 5.33 -26.06 -3.34
N ARG A 42 4.41 -25.12 -3.04
CA ARG A 42 3.60 -25.16 -1.79
C ARG A 42 2.69 -26.40 -1.67
N GLN A 43 2.24 -26.98 -2.78
CA GLN A 43 1.31 -28.12 -2.78
C GLN A 43 1.88 -29.45 -2.25
N LYS A 44 3.18 -29.50 -1.87
CA LYS A 44 3.88 -30.73 -1.45
C LYS A 44 4.12 -30.85 0.07
N HIS A 45 3.72 -29.86 0.88
CA HIS A 45 3.98 -29.80 2.34
C HIS A 45 2.74 -29.40 3.17
N GLN A 46 1.57 -30.00 2.91
CA GLN A 46 0.52 -30.11 3.94
C GLN A 46 0.79 -31.34 4.80
N GLY A 47 1.23 -31.15 6.04
CA GLY A 47 1.70 -32.28 6.86
C GLY A 47 2.14 -31.99 8.30
N ARG A 48 1.69 -30.89 8.92
CA ARG A 48 1.75 -30.65 10.38
C ARG A 48 1.02 -29.36 10.74
N GLU A 49 -0.19 -29.46 11.27
CA GLU A 49 -0.87 -28.34 11.91
C GLU A 49 -0.31 -28.16 13.32
N ALA A 50 0.70 -27.29 13.45
CA ALA A 50 1.04 -26.69 14.74
C ALA A 50 -0.01 -25.60 15.04
N GLY A 51 -0.56 -25.60 16.26
CA GLY A 51 -1.48 -24.56 16.72
C GLY A 51 -0.78 -23.22 16.91
N ILE A 52 -0.56 -22.50 15.81
CA ILE A 52 -0.01 -21.14 15.83
C ILE A 52 -1.11 -20.20 16.36
N ALA A 53 -0.97 -19.73 17.60
CA ALA A 53 -1.71 -18.57 18.06
C ALA A 53 -1.37 -17.37 17.16
N PRO A 54 -2.34 -16.53 16.75
CA PRO A 54 -2.11 -15.45 15.79
C PRO A 54 -1.13 -14.42 16.35
N LEU A 55 0.15 -14.58 16.00
CA LEU A 55 1.24 -13.70 16.34
C LEU A 55 1.13 -12.44 15.49
N TRP A 56 0.65 -11.37 16.10
CA TRP A 56 0.65 -10.03 15.51
C TRP A 56 2.09 -9.58 15.29
N VAL A 57 2.54 -9.63 14.04
CA VAL A 57 3.79 -9.01 13.62
C VAL A 57 3.57 -7.50 13.69
N CYS A 58 4.28 -6.81 14.58
CA CYS A 58 4.17 -5.36 14.77
C CYS A 58 5.33 -4.57 14.12
N LEU A 59 6.46 -5.23 13.88
CA LEU A 59 7.68 -4.65 13.31
C LEU A 59 8.41 -5.75 12.52
N LEU A 60 8.90 -5.44 11.33
CA LEU A 60 9.83 -6.28 10.58
C LEU A 60 11.26 -5.73 10.75
N ILE A 61 12.24 -6.62 10.88
CA ILE A 61 13.67 -6.26 10.82
C ILE A 61 14.29 -7.14 9.75
N GLU A 62 14.85 -6.53 8.72
CA GLU A 62 15.44 -7.21 7.56
C GLU A 62 16.91 -6.77 7.40
N SER A 63 17.80 -7.73 7.13
CA SER A 63 19.26 -7.49 7.19
C SER A 63 20.02 -8.08 6.00
N ARG A 64 21.02 -7.34 5.51
CA ARG A 64 21.98 -7.79 4.48
C ARG A 64 23.43 -7.51 4.88
N THR A 65 24.31 -8.40 4.44
CA THR A 65 25.77 -8.30 4.62
C THR A 65 26.50 -7.98 3.32
N ASP A 66 25.82 -8.00 2.18
CA ASP A 66 26.33 -7.53 0.89
C ASP A 66 25.66 -6.20 0.53
N VAL A 67 26.43 -5.30 -0.09
CA VAL A 67 25.96 -4.00 -0.57
C VAL A 67 25.08 -4.18 -1.81
N ASP A 68 25.36 -5.17 -2.66
CA ASP A 68 24.59 -5.45 -3.88
C ASP A 68 23.30 -6.26 -3.64
N ASP A 69 23.08 -6.72 -2.40
CA ASP A 69 21.76 -7.13 -1.90
C ASP A 69 20.91 -5.96 -1.38
N SER A 70 21.51 -4.78 -1.15
CA SER A 70 20.77 -3.62 -0.65
C SER A 70 19.86 -3.02 -1.72
N PRO A 71 18.55 -2.91 -1.49
CA PRO A 71 17.65 -2.14 -2.36
C PRO A 71 17.83 -0.63 -2.19
N LEU A 72 18.56 -0.18 -1.15
CA LEU A 72 18.78 1.23 -0.82
C LEU A 72 20.23 1.63 -1.06
N MET A 73 20.47 2.89 -1.41
CA MET A 73 21.81 3.46 -1.58
C MET A 73 22.57 3.50 -0.25
N VAL A 74 23.43 2.51 -0.03
CA VAL A 74 24.39 2.49 1.08
C VAL A 74 25.37 3.66 0.91
N PRO A 75 25.56 4.53 1.93
CA PRO A 75 26.57 5.58 1.88
C PRO A 75 27.96 5.00 1.62
N ARG A 76 28.72 5.64 0.73
CA ARG A 76 30.14 5.30 0.56
C ARG A 76 30.90 5.79 1.78
N ALA A 77 31.67 4.91 2.40
CA ALA A 77 32.73 5.33 3.30
C ALA A 77 33.63 6.35 2.58
N ILE A 78 33.90 7.49 3.20
CA ILE A 78 34.76 8.52 2.61
C ILE A 78 36.18 7.98 2.61
N GLU A 79 36.69 7.59 1.44
CA GLU A 79 38.12 7.31 1.26
C GLU A 79 38.90 8.60 1.51
N VAL A 80 39.42 8.74 2.73
CA VAL A 80 40.41 9.77 3.07
C VAL A 80 41.69 9.43 2.32
N THR A 81 41.81 9.96 1.10
CA THR A 81 42.93 9.80 0.17
C THR A 81 44.17 10.59 0.60
N GLY A 82 44.53 10.46 1.88
CA GLY A 82 45.85 10.84 2.39
C GLY A 82 46.90 9.79 1.96
N PRO A 83 48.12 10.21 1.55
CA PRO A 83 49.14 9.28 1.12
C PRO A 83 49.57 8.36 2.27
N ARG A 84 49.40 7.06 2.06
CA ARG A 84 49.81 6.00 3.01
C ARG A 84 51.34 6.02 3.17
N PRO A 85 51.89 6.29 4.37
CA PRO A 85 53.34 6.28 4.57
C PRO A 85 53.92 4.88 4.37
N GLU A 86 55.13 4.82 3.81
CA GLU A 86 55.77 3.56 3.41
C GLU A 86 56.14 2.68 4.61
N ALA A 87 55.95 1.36 4.47
CA ALA A 87 56.27 0.41 5.52
C ALA A 87 57.79 0.17 5.59
N THR A 88 58.43 0.70 6.64
CA THR A 88 59.81 0.35 7.01
C THR A 88 59.82 -0.75 8.08
N SER A 89 60.84 -1.61 8.04
CA SER A 89 60.87 -2.89 8.76
C SER A 89 61.39 -2.78 10.20
N GLY A 90 60.70 -3.45 11.14
CA GLY A 90 61.13 -3.60 12.53
C GLY A 90 60.35 -4.70 13.26
N THR A 91 61.04 -5.47 14.12
CA THR A 91 60.50 -6.60 14.89
C THR A 91 60.41 -6.24 16.41
N PRO A 92 59.85 -7.06 17.34
CA PRO A 92 58.56 -6.69 17.91
C PRO A 92 58.51 -6.46 19.45
N GLY A 93 57.61 -5.56 19.87
CA GLY A 93 57.10 -5.45 21.26
C GLY A 93 58.02 -4.75 22.28
N PRO A 94 57.55 -4.50 23.53
CA PRO A 94 56.26 -4.89 24.11
C PRO A 94 55.39 -3.74 24.70
N GLU A 95 54.12 -4.09 24.97
CA GLU A 95 53.20 -3.65 26.05
C GLU A 95 52.96 -2.18 26.51
N LEU A 96 51.64 -1.92 26.68
CA LEU A 96 50.94 -1.10 27.69
C LEU A 96 51.15 0.43 27.83
N SER A 97 50.07 1.13 27.42
CA SER A 97 49.28 2.05 28.26
C SER A 97 49.88 3.34 28.86
N ARG A 98 49.42 4.51 28.36
CA ARG A 98 48.47 5.39 29.08
C ARG A 98 48.06 6.64 28.25
N LEU A 99 46.96 7.27 28.64
CA LEU A 99 46.55 8.60 28.14
C LEU A 99 47.40 9.71 28.78
N VAL A 100 47.64 10.80 28.03
CA VAL A 100 47.55 12.19 28.50
C VAL A 100 47.68 13.16 27.30
N ALA A 101 47.00 14.30 27.39
CA ALA A 101 47.12 15.48 26.51
C ALA A 101 47.09 16.74 27.42
N PRO A 102 47.29 17.99 26.93
CA PRO A 102 47.65 18.45 25.57
C PRO A 102 48.86 19.40 25.53
N THR A 103 49.28 19.89 24.34
CA THR A 103 49.85 21.25 24.17
C THR A 103 49.87 21.72 22.71
N ALA A 104 49.65 23.02 22.51
CA ALA A 104 50.04 23.82 21.33
C ALA A 104 51.19 24.79 21.78
N PRO A 105 51.75 25.75 20.99
CA PRO A 105 51.31 26.27 19.69
C PRO A 105 52.48 26.60 18.70
N ALA A 106 52.22 27.54 17.77
CA ALA A 106 53.16 28.34 16.96
C ALA A 106 53.87 27.66 15.76
N SER A 107 54.33 28.36 14.71
CA SER A 107 53.71 29.38 13.81
C SER A 107 54.77 29.99 12.87
N SER A 108 54.63 29.90 11.55
CA SER A 108 55.21 30.88 10.60
C SER A 108 54.83 30.64 9.12
N THR A 109 54.32 31.69 8.48
CA THR A 109 54.38 31.98 7.02
C THR A 109 55.65 32.80 6.71
N PRO A 110 55.96 33.25 5.47
CA PRO A 110 55.41 32.94 4.12
C PRO A 110 56.51 32.56 3.09
N THR A 111 56.20 32.45 1.79
CA THR A 111 56.82 33.21 0.65
C THR A 111 56.36 32.67 -0.73
N ALA A 112 56.31 33.52 -1.76
CA ALA A 112 55.87 33.26 -3.16
C ALA A 112 56.51 34.32 -4.12
N PRO A 113 56.29 34.33 -5.47
CA PRO A 113 55.59 33.40 -6.37
C PRO A 113 56.58 32.64 -7.29
N PRO A 114 56.78 32.82 -8.64
CA PRO A 114 56.35 33.87 -9.60
C PRO A 114 55.52 33.36 -10.82
N THR A 115 55.37 34.21 -11.84
CA THR A 115 54.73 34.06 -13.19
C THR A 115 55.53 33.19 -14.19
N SER A 116 55.03 32.74 -15.36
CA SER A 116 54.42 33.49 -16.51
C SER A 116 53.72 32.53 -17.53
N GLN A 117 52.50 32.78 -18.06
CA GLN A 117 52.09 33.53 -19.29
C GLN A 117 52.04 32.79 -20.67
N THR A 118 50.82 32.70 -21.28
CA THR A 118 50.47 32.69 -22.74
C THR A 118 51.01 31.58 -23.70
N SER A 119 50.50 31.33 -24.93
CA SER A 119 49.44 31.94 -25.79
C SER A 119 48.91 31.03 -26.93
N VAL A 120 47.58 31.09 -27.16
CA VAL A 120 46.70 31.00 -28.39
C VAL A 120 47.16 30.44 -29.78
N SER A 121 46.17 29.96 -30.56
CA SER A 121 46.04 29.93 -32.06
C SER A 121 46.51 28.65 -32.81
N SER A 122 45.89 28.12 -33.88
CA SER A 122 44.53 28.27 -34.51
C SER A 122 44.34 27.34 -35.74
N THR A 123 43.09 26.98 -36.11
CA THR A 123 42.58 26.54 -37.46
C THR A 123 43.13 25.22 -38.08
N ALA A 124 42.43 24.45 -38.93
CA ALA A 124 41.07 24.51 -39.54
C ALA A 124 40.45 23.09 -39.75
N SER A 125 39.20 23.02 -40.24
CA SER A 125 38.34 21.81 -40.31
C SER A 125 38.61 20.81 -41.44
N SER A 126 38.19 19.55 -41.24
CA SER A 126 37.68 18.62 -42.28
C SER A 126 36.83 17.49 -41.65
N ILE A 127 35.95 16.86 -42.42
CA ILE A 127 34.80 16.06 -41.93
C ILE A 127 35.00 14.55 -42.19
N VAL A 128 34.88 13.72 -41.14
CA VAL A 128 34.45 12.30 -41.21
C VAL A 128 33.67 11.97 -39.92
N SER A 129 32.63 11.15 -40.02
CA SER A 129 31.73 10.80 -38.90
C SER A 129 32.31 9.74 -37.95
N THR A 130 31.98 9.87 -36.66
CA THR A 130 32.11 8.83 -35.63
C THR A 130 30.78 8.70 -34.85
N PRO A 131 30.45 7.53 -34.29
CA PRO A 131 29.21 7.35 -33.53
C PRO A 131 29.27 8.14 -32.21
N ALA A 132 28.14 8.71 -31.81
CA ALA A 132 28.04 9.44 -30.55
C ALA A 132 28.31 8.51 -29.36
N ALA A 133 29.26 8.90 -28.50
CA ALA A 133 29.30 8.39 -27.14
C ALA A 133 28.06 8.89 -26.39
N ALA A 134 27.50 8.08 -25.49
CA ALA A 134 26.43 8.53 -24.62
C ALA A 134 26.97 9.60 -23.67
N GLU A 135 26.50 10.84 -23.80
CA GLU A 135 26.70 11.85 -22.78
C GLU A 135 25.89 11.43 -21.55
N LEU A 136 26.59 11.02 -20.50
CA LEU A 136 26.00 10.78 -19.19
C LEU A 136 25.56 12.13 -18.62
N ASP A 137 24.26 12.27 -18.39
CA ASP A 137 23.69 13.37 -17.62
C ASP A 137 24.29 13.37 -16.20
N GLN A 138 24.94 14.47 -15.83
CA GLN A 138 25.66 14.61 -14.56
C GLN A 138 24.87 15.40 -13.50
N ASP A 139 23.72 15.98 -13.85
CA ASP A 139 22.86 16.71 -12.91
C ASP A 139 21.71 15.83 -12.34
N ALA A 140 21.58 14.59 -12.80
CA ALA A 140 20.65 13.61 -12.24
C ALA A 140 21.06 13.17 -10.82
N ALA A 141 20.29 13.56 -9.81
CA ALA A 141 20.49 13.11 -8.43
C ALA A 141 20.41 11.57 -8.33
N PRO A 142 21.29 10.92 -7.55
CA PRO A 142 21.36 9.45 -7.52
C PRO A 142 20.08 8.85 -6.93
N SER A 143 19.44 7.93 -7.69
CA SER A 143 18.28 7.16 -7.23
C SER A 143 18.54 6.53 -5.86
N LEU A 144 17.68 6.83 -4.88
CA LEU A 144 17.70 6.21 -3.56
C LEU A 144 17.60 4.67 -3.63
N LEU A 145 16.92 4.16 -4.67
CA LEU A 145 16.70 2.73 -4.88
C LEU A 145 17.74 2.13 -5.85
N ARG A 146 18.37 1.02 -5.44
CA ARG A 146 19.38 0.24 -6.21
C ARG A 146 18.79 -0.93 -7.01
N LEU A 147 17.58 -0.79 -7.54
CA LEU A 147 16.89 -1.87 -8.28
C LEU A 147 17.58 -2.29 -9.59
N GLY A 148 18.61 -1.56 -10.05
CA GLY A 148 19.52 -1.99 -11.11
C GLY A 148 20.47 -3.13 -10.70
N THR A 149 20.51 -3.53 -9.43
CA THR A 149 21.22 -4.73 -8.94
C THR A 149 20.25 -5.89 -8.74
N THR A 150 20.67 -7.11 -9.07
CA THR A 150 19.83 -8.30 -8.92
C THR A 150 19.45 -8.57 -7.45
N GLY A 151 20.40 -8.43 -6.52
CA GLY A 151 20.16 -8.64 -5.09
C GLY A 151 19.28 -7.55 -4.47
N GLY A 152 19.54 -6.27 -4.81
CA GLY A 152 18.68 -5.15 -4.40
C GLY A 152 17.25 -5.28 -4.93
N ALA A 153 17.07 -5.65 -6.20
CA ALA A 153 15.74 -5.92 -6.76
C ALA A 153 15.01 -7.05 -6.03
N GLN A 154 15.69 -8.19 -5.79
CA GLN A 154 15.12 -9.33 -5.08
C GLN A 154 14.80 -9.03 -3.61
N THR A 155 15.62 -8.22 -2.93
CA THR A 155 15.35 -7.80 -1.54
C THR A 155 14.17 -6.84 -1.45
N MET A 156 13.98 -5.94 -2.43
CA MET A 156 12.76 -5.11 -2.48
C MET A 156 11.51 -5.95 -2.81
N GLU A 157 11.59 -6.90 -3.75
CA GLU A 157 10.49 -7.85 -4.04
C GLU A 157 10.09 -8.64 -2.79
N GLN A 158 11.07 -9.16 -2.05
CA GLN A 158 10.84 -9.94 -0.83
C GLN A 158 10.21 -9.10 0.28
N MET A 159 10.73 -7.89 0.57
CA MET A 159 10.12 -6.98 1.55
C MET A 159 8.69 -6.60 1.15
N ALA A 160 8.46 -6.23 -0.12
CA ALA A 160 7.12 -5.90 -0.60
C ALA A 160 6.15 -7.09 -0.47
N HIS A 161 6.60 -8.32 -0.73
CA HIS A 161 5.80 -9.54 -0.55
C HIS A 161 5.45 -9.79 0.92
N ASP A 162 6.42 -9.70 1.84
CA ASP A 162 6.18 -9.93 3.26
C ASP A 162 5.26 -8.86 3.87
N ILE A 163 5.40 -7.60 3.43
CA ILE A 163 4.50 -6.50 3.80
C ILE A 163 3.09 -6.74 3.25
N SER A 164 2.94 -7.19 2.00
CA SER A 164 1.63 -7.59 1.46
C SER A 164 0.99 -8.70 2.29
N GLU A 165 1.72 -9.76 2.64
CA GLU A 165 1.16 -10.86 3.45
C GLU A 165 0.78 -10.41 4.88
N ILE A 166 1.59 -9.53 5.51
CA ILE A 166 1.27 -8.90 6.80
C ILE A 166 -0.01 -8.04 6.69
N LEU A 167 -0.08 -7.13 5.72
CA LEU A 167 -1.24 -6.26 5.49
C LEU A 167 -2.50 -7.05 5.12
N ARG A 168 -2.37 -8.25 4.52
CA ARG A 168 -3.51 -9.14 4.22
C ARG A 168 -4.02 -9.88 5.45
N GLN A 169 -3.13 -10.34 6.33
CA GLN A 169 -3.52 -11.13 7.50
C GLN A 169 -3.96 -10.27 8.70
N GLN A 170 -3.57 -8.99 8.71
CA GLN A 170 -3.86 -8.04 9.78
C GLN A 170 -4.65 -6.81 9.27
N PHE A 171 -5.38 -6.15 10.17
CA PHE A 171 -6.03 -4.87 9.89
C PHE A 171 -5.10 -3.74 10.32
N LEU A 172 -4.36 -3.22 9.33
CA LEU A 172 -3.29 -2.26 9.50
C LEU A 172 -3.44 -1.10 8.52
N LEU A 173 -3.30 0.12 9.04
CA LEU A 173 -3.32 1.41 8.33
C LEU A 173 -1.93 1.72 7.75
N HIS A 174 -0.89 1.38 8.52
CA HIS A 174 0.52 1.46 8.13
C HIS A 174 1.33 0.39 8.86
N PHE A 175 2.58 0.20 8.44
CA PHE A 175 3.50 -0.75 9.06
C PHE A 175 4.94 -0.23 9.03
N PHE A 176 5.77 -0.69 9.98
CA PHE A 176 7.15 -0.26 10.12
C PHE A 176 8.16 -1.38 9.83
N THR A 177 9.28 -1.03 9.19
CA THR A 177 10.40 -1.95 8.97
C THR A 177 11.72 -1.27 9.34
N ILE A 178 12.64 -2.01 9.95
CA ILE A 178 14.04 -1.61 10.07
C ILE A 178 14.79 -2.39 8.99
N PHE A 179 15.39 -1.69 8.03
CA PHE A 179 16.31 -2.32 7.08
C PHE A 179 17.75 -2.04 7.49
N ILE A 180 18.59 -3.07 7.49
CA ILE A 180 20.00 -3.01 7.90
C ILE A 180 20.87 -3.52 6.75
N CYS A 181 21.87 -2.74 6.33
CA CYS A 181 22.90 -3.20 5.41
C CYS A 181 24.28 -2.78 5.92
N LEU A 182 25.17 -3.76 6.09
CA LEU A 182 26.46 -3.58 6.77
C LEU A 182 26.29 -2.95 8.16
N ASP A 183 26.77 -1.72 8.33
CA ASP A 183 26.76 -0.86 9.51
C ASP A 183 25.70 0.25 9.46
N HIS A 184 24.93 0.34 8.38
CA HIS A 184 23.91 1.36 8.15
C HIS A 184 22.49 0.82 8.36
N ILE A 185 21.61 1.69 8.90
CA ILE A 185 20.20 1.41 9.13
C ILE A 185 19.32 2.46 8.45
N TRP A 186 18.20 2.00 7.89
CA TRP A 186 17.09 2.81 7.41
C TRP A 186 15.83 2.44 8.19
N LEU A 187 15.04 3.46 8.53
CA LEU A 187 13.71 3.30 9.12
C LEU A 187 12.66 3.49 8.02
N LEU A 188 11.86 2.46 7.79
CA LEU A 188 10.86 2.39 6.73
C LEU A 188 9.46 2.45 7.33
N ARG A 189 8.56 3.24 6.75
CA ARG A 189 7.12 3.21 7.03
C ARG A 189 6.35 2.98 5.73
N TRP A 190 5.65 1.86 5.66
CA TRP A 190 4.75 1.48 4.58
C TRP A 190 3.33 1.97 4.89
N ASP A 191 2.65 2.58 3.94
CA ASP A 191 1.19 2.68 3.94
C ASP A 191 0.64 2.47 2.52
N ARG A 192 -0.68 2.56 2.33
CA ARG A 192 -1.30 2.29 1.03
C ARG A 192 -0.91 3.27 -0.08
N ALA A 193 -0.31 4.41 0.24
CA ALA A 193 0.15 5.35 -0.78
C ALA A 193 1.62 5.16 -1.18
N GLY A 194 2.45 4.54 -0.34
CA GLY A 194 3.85 4.32 -0.68
C GLY A 194 4.74 3.88 0.49
N LEU A 195 6.04 3.93 0.22
CA LEU A 195 7.10 3.66 1.19
C LEU A 195 7.81 4.97 1.56
N VAL A 196 7.78 5.31 2.85
CA VAL A 196 8.58 6.37 3.44
C VAL A 196 9.88 5.78 3.97
N VAL A 197 11.03 6.39 3.65
CA VAL A 197 12.36 5.94 4.09
C VAL A 197 13.09 7.10 4.78
N SER A 198 13.74 6.82 5.91
CA SER A 198 14.67 7.79 6.53
C SER A 198 15.95 7.95 5.72
N GLU A 199 16.68 9.05 5.98
CA GLU A 199 18.12 9.05 5.75
C GLU A 199 18.79 7.84 6.45
N PRO A 200 19.85 7.24 5.85
CA PRO A 200 20.64 6.22 6.51
C PRO A 200 21.44 6.80 7.68
N PHE A 201 21.54 6.06 8.78
CA PHE A 201 22.49 6.36 9.86
C PHE A 201 23.37 5.14 10.17
N ASN A 202 24.61 5.37 10.58
CA ASN A 202 25.52 4.32 11.00
C ASN A 202 25.19 3.91 12.44
N PHE A 203 24.87 2.63 12.71
CA PHE A 203 24.44 2.22 14.04
C PHE A 203 25.59 2.06 15.05
N ALA A 204 26.85 2.01 14.59
CA ALA A 204 28.01 1.98 15.47
C ALA A 204 28.46 3.39 15.88
N GLU A 205 28.35 4.37 14.98
CA GLU A 205 28.67 5.78 15.26
C GLU A 205 27.50 6.53 15.90
N GLU A 206 26.26 6.24 15.48
CA GLU A 206 25.04 6.95 15.90
C GLU A 206 23.93 6.04 16.49
N PRO A 207 24.23 5.18 17.49
CA PRO A 207 23.27 4.23 18.05
C PRO A 207 22.06 4.93 18.72
N GLN A 208 22.14 6.22 19.05
CA GLN A 208 21.04 6.99 19.62
C GLN A 208 19.78 6.99 18.74
N HIS A 209 19.92 6.91 17.41
CA HIS A 209 18.78 6.90 16.49
C HIS A 209 17.98 5.58 16.62
N LEU A 210 18.67 4.45 16.67
CA LEU A 210 18.06 3.13 16.87
C LEU A 210 17.41 3.00 18.25
N TYR A 211 18.09 3.45 19.32
CA TYR A 211 17.52 3.44 20.67
C TYR A 211 16.30 4.36 20.79
N THR A 212 16.33 5.54 20.14
CA THR A 212 15.19 6.47 20.11
C THR A 212 14.01 5.88 19.34
N PHE A 213 14.25 5.18 18.22
CA PHE A 213 13.20 4.47 17.49
C PHE A 213 12.56 3.39 18.37
N PHE A 214 13.35 2.47 18.94
CA PHE A 214 12.80 1.40 19.79
C PHE A 214 12.09 1.93 21.03
N TYR A 215 12.62 2.97 21.69
CA TYR A 215 11.94 3.59 22.83
C TYR A 215 10.58 4.18 22.42
N ARG A 216 10.53 4.96 21.32
CA ARG A 216 9.27 5.54 20.81
C ARG A 216 8.29 4.44 20.39
N PHE A 217 8.74 3.46 19.62
CA PHE A 217 7.91 2.35 19.14
C PHE A 217 7.38 1.46 20.27
N ALA A 218 8.16 1.23 21.33
CA ALA A 218 7.70 0.55 22.54
C ALA A 218 6.70 1.40 23.35
N SER A 219 6.83 2.73 23.31
CA SER A 219 5.92 3.68 23.98
C SER A 219 4.63 3.96 23.19
N MET A 220 4.58 3.65 21.89
CA MET A 220 3.38 3.80 21.06
C MET A 220 2.25 2.88 21.51
N ASP A 221 1.02 3.38 21.43
CA ASP A 221 -0.17 2.53 21.45
C ASP A 221 -0.34 1.75 20.13
N ASP A 222 -1.34 0.88 20.08
CA ASP A 222 -1.61 0.01 18.94
C ASP A 222 -2.00 0.78 17.67
N VAL A 223 -2.74 1.88 17.78
CA VAL A 223 -3.18 2.70 16.62
C VAL A 223 -2.00 3.48 16.07
N GLN A 224 -1.13 4.00 16.94
CA GLN A 224 0.14 4.64 16.56
C GLN A 224 1.09 3.65 15.84
N ARG A 225 1.13 2.38 16.28
CA ARG A 225 1.82 1.29 15.54
C ARG A 225 1.16 0.92 14.21
N GLY A 226 -0.10 1.31 14.01
CA GLY A 226 -0.82 1.19 12.76
C GLY A 226 -2.02 0.23 12.79
N ARG A 227 -2.43 -0.31 13.95
CA ARG A 227 -3.67 -1.09 14.04
C ARG A 227 -4.88 -0.22 13.74
N ASP A 228 -5.81 -0.79 12.99
CA ASP A 228 -7.14 -0.24 12.78
C ASP A 228 -7.96 -0.32 14.08
N PRO A 229 -8.36 0.80 14.71
CA PRO A 229 -9.12 0.79 15.96
C PRO A 229 -10.53 0.23 15.80
N THR A 230 -11.08 0.25 14.59
CA THR A 230 -12.47 -0.18 14.30
C THR A 230 -12.59 -1.68 14.02
N VAL A 231 -11.52 -2.46 14.23
CA VAL A 231 -11.54 -3.92 14.03
C VAL A 231 -11.00 -4.64 15.25
N VAL A 232 -11.89 -5.38 15.93
CA VAL A 232 -11.57 -6.09 17.18
C VAL A 232 -11.71 -7.61 16.99
N PRO A 233 -11.00 -8.45 17.77
CA PRO A 233 -11.25 -9.89 17.78
C PRO A 233 -12.70 -10.20 18.18
N ALA A 234 -13.36 -11.12 17.48
CA ALA A 234 -14.71 -11.55 17.85
C ALA A 234 -14.69 -12.40 19.13
N SER A 235 -15.71 -12.24 19.98
CA SER A 235 -15.88 -13.06 21.19
C SER A 235 -16.21 -14.51 20.86
N GLU A 236 -16.01 -15.43 21.81
CA GLU A 236 -16.36 -16.84 21.63
C GLU A 236 -17.85 -17.06 21.30
N ALA A 237 -18.73 -16.19 21.78
CA ALA A 237 -20.16 -16.20 21.47
C ALA A 237 -20.42 -15.82 20.01
N GLU A 238 -19.81 -14.72 19.53
CA GLU A 238 -19.90 -14.27 18.13
C GLU A 238 -19.29 -15.30 17.16
N VAL A 239 -18.13 -15.87 17.51
CA VAL A 239 -17.49 -16.99 16.80
C VAL A 239 -18.42 -18.21 16.73
N LYS A 240 -19.15 -18.52 17.80
CA LYS A 240 -20.13 -19.62 17.82
C LYS A 240 -21.35 -19.34 16.95
N VAL A 241 -21.87 -18.10 16.96
CA VAL A 241 -22.97 -17.68 16.06
C VAL A 241 -22.54 -17.85 14.61
N MET A 242 -21.39 -17.31 14.22
CA MET A 242 -20.86 -17.40 12.86
C MET A 242 -20.68 -18.87 12.41
N ARG A 243 -20.18 -19.74 13.29
CA ARG A 243 -20.06 -21.18 13.02
C ARG A 243 -21.38 -21.96 13.02
N SER A 244 -22.49 -21.36 13.40
CA SER A 244 -23.81 -22.00 13.47
C SER A 244 -24.74 -21.68 12.29
N ILE A 245 -24.32 -20.82 11.35
CA ILE A 245 -25.13 -20.46 10.19
C ILE A 245 -25.22 -21.64 9.21
N ASP A 246 -26.45 -22.12 9.00
CA ASP A 246 -26.79 -23.23 8.10
C ASP A 246 -27.74 -22.84 6.95
N GLN A 247 -28.37 -21.66 7.06
CA GLN A 247 -29.27 -21.06 6.08
C GLN A 247 -28.50 -20.20 5.08
N PHE A 248 -28.71 -20.46 3.78
CA PHE A 248 -28.04 -19.80 2.66
C PHE A 248 -28.96 -19.74 1.44
N ASP A 249 -28.89 -18.68 0.65
CA ASP A 249 -29.74 -18.49 -0.53
C ASP A 249 -29.49 -19.51 -1.64
N SER A 250 -28.26 -20.06 -1.73
CA SER A 250 -27.94 -21.16 -2.66
C SER A 250 -26.76 -22.01 -2.17
N ALA A 251 -26.55 -23.16 -2.83
CA ALA A 251 -25.41 -24.04 -2.56
C ALA A 251 -24.05 -23.35 -2.80
N TRP A 252 -24.01 -22.37 -3.71
CA TRP A 252 -22.84 -21.52 -3.94
C TRP A 252 -22.52 -20.66 -2.71
N HIS A 253 -23.53 -19.98 -2.14
CA HIS A 253 -23.37 -19.17 -0.92
C HIS A 253 -22.86 -20.00 0.25
N LYS A 254 -23.43 -21.19 0.46
CA LYS A 254 -22.96 -22.15 1.47
C LYS A 254 -21.49 -22.51 1.27
N THR A 255 -21.06 -22.70 0.02
CA THR A 255 -19.68 -23.07 -0.32
C THR A 255 -18.70 -21.93 -0.04
N GLN A 256 -19.00 -20.72 -0.51
CA GLN A 256 -18.13 -19.56 -0.29
C GLN A 256 -18.09 -19.15 1.19
N TYR A 257 -19.23 -19.19 1.90
CA TYR A 257 -19.30 -18.94 3.33
C TYR A 257 -18.43 -19.93 4.12
N THR A 258 -18.53 -21.23 3.80
CA THR A 258 -17.69 -22.27 4.42
C THR A 258 -16.20 -22.02 4.18
N ALA A 259 -15.80 -21.48 3.01
CA ALA A 259 -14.42 -21.10 2.74
C ALA A 259 -13.92 -19.94 3.62
N THR A 260 -14.79 -19.01 4.05
CA THR A 260 -14.42 -17.96 5.02
C THR A 260 -14.07 -18.54 6.39
N MET A 261 -14.66 -19.68 6.76
CA MET A 261 -14.42 -20.41 8.03
C MET A 261 -13.15 -21.29 7.98
N THR A 262 -12.09 -20.81 7.31
CA THR A 262 -10.80 -21.51 7.20
C THR A 262 -10.19 -21.76 8.57
N ALA A 263 -9.81 -23.01 8.86
CA ALA A 263 -9.16 -23.38 10.12
C ALA A 263 -7.85 -22.58 10.34
N GLY A 264 -7.65 -22.11 11.57
CA GLY A 264 -6.52 -21.24 11.93
C GLY A 264 -6.70 -19.76 11.55
N TRP A 265 -7.69 -19.40 10.72
CA TRP A 265 -7.97 -17.98 10.44
C TRP A 265 -8.81 -17.36 11.58
N PRO A 266 -8.38 -16.23 12.18
CA PRO A 266 -9.15 -15.55 13.24
C PRO A 266 -10.39 -14.85 12.68
N ILE A 267 -11.49 -14.90 13.44
CA ILE A 267 -12.70 -14.13 13.15
C ILE A 267 -12.62 -12.79 13.87
N TYR A 268 -12.92 -11.71 13.15
CA TYR A 268 -12.95 -10.35 13.66
C TYR A 268 -14.36 -9.80 13.65
N LYS A 269 -14.62 -8.79 14.48
CA LYS A 269 -15.75 -7.88 14.36
C LYS A 269 -15.24 -6.55 13.82
N VAL A 270 -15.70 -6.19 12.63
CA VAL A 270 -15.55 -4.85 12.06
C VAL A 270 -16.67 -3.98 12.63
N LEU A 271 -16.32 -2.77 13.05
CA LEU A 271 -17.21 -1.74 13.54
C LEU A 271 -17.35 -0.67 12.45
N ILE A 272 -18.59 -0.20 12.23
CA ILE A 272 -18.94 0.83 11.25
C ILE A 272 -19.99 1.74 11.93
N PRO A 273 -19.93 3.07 11.79
CA PRO A 273 -20.96 3.97 12.31
C PRO A 273 -22.36 3.57 11.84
N GLU A 274 -23.35 3.59 12.73
CA GLU A 274 -24.73 3.19 12.41
C GLU A 274 -25.35 4.11 11.33
N GLU A 275 -24.93 5.37 11.30
CA GLU A 275 -25.28 6.39 10.30
C GLU A 275 -24.72 6.12 8.88
N ASP A 276 -23.68 5.28 8.72
CA ASP A 276 -23.10 4.94 7.40
C ASP A 276 -23.79 3.73 6.75
N VAL A 277 -24.27 2.79 7.56
CA VAL A 277 -24.96 1.56 7.09
C VAL A 277 -26.34 1.89 6.53
N ILE A 278 -26.88 1.06 5.63
CA ILE A 278 -28.30 1.08 5.24
C ILE A 278 -28.99 -0.16 5.81
N SER A 279 -30.06 0.06 6.58
CA SER A 279 -30.87 -1.01 7.17
C SER A 279 -31.66 -1.79 6.11
N THR A 280 -32.12 -2.99 6.46
CA THR A 280 -33.04 -3.76 5.58
C THR A 280 -34.36 -3.01 5.33
N ALA A 281 -34.80 -2.16 6.26
CA ALA A 281 -36.00 -1.34 6.08
C ALA A 281 -35.79 -0.27 4.98
N GLU A 282 -34.74 0.53 5.09
CA GLU A 282 -34.39 1.57 4.10
C GLU A 282 -34.11 1.00 2.71
N LEU A 283 -33.45 -0.17 2.64
CA LEU A 283 -33.27 -0.92 1.39
C LEU A 283 -34.61 -1.36 0.76
N SER A 284 -35.64 -1.64 1.57
CA SER A 284 -36.98 -2.00 1.09
C SER A 284 -37.82 -0.79 0.67
N GLU A 285 -37.56 0.39 1.26
CA GLU A 285 -38.21 1.65 0.88
C GLU A 285 -37.49 2.37 -0.28
N GLY A 286 -36.29 1.94 -0.65
CA GLY A 286 -35.48 2.56 -1.70
C GLY A 286 -34.91 3.93 -1.33
N ARG A 287 -34.94 4.30 -0.04
CA ARG A 287 -34.50 5.59 0.49
C ARG A 287 -33.79 5.40 1.83
N LYS A 288 -32.64 6.06 2.00
CA LYS A 288 -31.96 6.17 3.29
C LYS A 288 -32.56 7.39 4.01
N ASP A 289 -33.44 7.15 4.97
CA ASP A 289 -34.02 8.22 5.77
C ASP A 289 -32.96 8.70 6.75
N ARG A 290 -32.49 9.95 6.58
CA ARG A 290 -31.63 10.60 7.56
C ARG A 290 -32.41 10.79 8.86
N ALA A 291 -32.28 9.82 9.76
CA ALA A 291 -32.73 9.94 11.14
C ALA A 291 -32.11 11.17 11.80
N ASP A 292 -32.74 11.68 12.86
CA ASP A 292 -32.19 12.78 13.64
C ASP A 292 -30.82 12.38 14.21
N SER A 293 -29.76 13.01 13.69
CA SER A 293 -28.34 12.68 13.90
C SER A 293 -28.00 12.44 15.38
N GLU A 294 -28.58 13.26 16.26
CA GLU A 294 -28.44 13.24 17.72
C GLU A 294 -28.80 11.88 18.38
N LEU A 295 -29.55 11.00 17.70
CA LEU A 295 -29.94 9.67 18.21
C LEU A 295 -29.01 8.53 17.78
N SER A 296 -28.31 8.67 16.64
CA SER A 296 -27.39 7.66 16.09
C SER A 296 -25.91 7.98 16.32
N GLU A 297 -25.55 9.26 16.50
CA GLU A 297 -24.17 9.72 16.69
C GLU A 297 -23.40 8.88 17.72
N GLY A 298 -22.29 8.28 17.27
CA GLY A 298 -21.39 7.48 18.11
C GLY A 298 -21.87 6.04 18.38
N ARG A 299 -22.87 5.54 17.64
CA ARG A 299 -23.23 4.11 17.65
C ARG A 299 -22.47 3.35 16.58
N GLU A 300 -22.01 2.15 16.92
CA GLU A 300 -21.31 1.26 15.99
C GLU A 300 -22.10 -0.02 15.73
N ARG A 301 -22.25 -0.38 14.45
CA ARG A 301 -22.82 -1.63 14.00
C ARG A 301 -21.72 -2.66 13.74
N GLY A 302 -21.88 -3.85 14.34
CA GLY A 302 -20.90 -4.93 14.29
C GLY A 302 -21.12 -5.92 13.15
N PHE A 303 -20.08 -6.14 12.35
CA PHE A 303 -20.05 -7.13 11.27
C PHE A 303 -18.96 -8.18 11.54
N LEU A 304 -19.33 -9.44 11.65
CA LEU A 304 -18.37 -10.53 11.84
C LEU A 304 -17.76 -10.95 10.50
N VAL A 305 -16.44 -11.00 10.42
CA VAL A 305 -15.69 -11.39 9.22
C VAL A 305 -14.69 -12.51 9.52
N GLY A 306 -14.71 -13.55 8.67
CA GLY A 306 -13.70 -14.61 8.67
C GLY A 306 -12.56 -14.31 7.70
N LYS A 307 -12.09 -15.34 7.01
CA LYS A 307 -11.16 -15.17 5.89
C LYS A 307 -11.83 -14.40 4.74
N PRO A 308 -11.16 -13.39 4.14
CA PRO A 308 -11.66 -12.70 2.96
C PRO A 308 -12.00 -13.66 1.81
N TYR A 309 -13.08 -13.35 1.09
CA TYR A 309 -13.45 -13.96 -0.17
C TYR A 309 -12.47 -13.56 -1.30
N PHE A 310 -12.07 -12.28 -1.35
CA PHE A 310 -10.98 -11.82 -2.20
C PHE A 310 -10.07 -10.80 -1.50
N MET A 311 -8.83 -10.65 -2.01
CA MET A 311 -7.88 -9.62 -1.58
C MET A 311 -7.00 -9.16 -2.75
N SER A 312 -6.58 -7.90 -2.74
CA SER A 312 -5.42 -7.46 -3.52
C SER A 312 -4.11 -8.06 -2.98
N ASP A 313 -3.19 -8.43 -3.88
CA ASP A 313 -1.81 -8.85 -3.57
C ASP A 313 -0.84 -7.65 -3.35
N SER A 314 -1.26 -6.41 -3.67
CA SER A 314 -0.39 -5.22 -3.65
C SER A 314 -0.23 -4.63 -2.22
N PRO A 315 0.96 -4.11 -1.85
CA PRO A 315 1.15 -3.36 -0.61
C PRO A 315 0.57 -1.94 -0.72
N THR A 316 0.52 -1.36 -1.93
CA THR A 316 0.05 0.01 -2.22
C THR A 316 -1.22 0.02 -3.09
N GLY A 317 -1.81 1.21 -3.27
CA GLY A 317 -3.04 1.44 -4.02
C GLY A 317 -4.31 1.08 -3.23
N ARG A 318 -5.43 0.83 -3.95
CA ARG A 318 -6.76 0.59 -3.36
C ARG A 318 -6.79 -0.52 -2.31
N GLY A 319 -5.87 -1.51 -2.37
CA GLY A 319 -5.68 -2.49 -1.30
C GLY A 319 -6.91 -3.35 -0.97
N THR A 320 -7.84 -3.49 -1.93
CA THR A 320 -9.22 -3.95 -1.75
C THR A 320 -9.31 -5.35 -1.10
N ARG A 321 -10.21 -5.50 -0.14
CA ARG A 321 -10.61 -6.77 0.49
C ARG A 321 -12.12 -6.94 0.33
N GLY A 322 -12.57 -8.16 0.07
CA GLY A 322 -13.98 -8.52 0.02
C GLY A 322 -14.30 -9.63 1.02
N TYR A 323 -15.34 -9.47 1.81
CA TYR A 323 -15.77 -10.42 2.84
C TYR A 323 -17.23 -10.79 2.68
N ILE A 324 -17.55 -12.08 2.86
CA ILE A 324 -18.90 -12.46 3.27
C ILE A 324 -18.96 -12.27 4.77
N ALA A 325 -19.70 -11.27 5.21
CA ALA A 325 -19.81 -10.86 6.61
C ALA A 325 -21.16 -11.26 7.19
N TYR A 326 -21.23 -11.41 8.51
CA TYR A 326 -22.48 -11.58 9.24
C TYR A 326 -22.81 -10.31 10.02
N ASP A 327 -23.98 -9.74 9.73
CA ASP A 327 -24.56 -8.59 10.40
C ASP A 327 -25.13 -9.02 11.76
N VAL A 328 -24.55 -8.53 12.85
CA VAL A 328 -24.95 -8.93 14.21
C VAL A 328 -26.30 -8.34 14.61
N ALA A 329 -26.73 -7.23 14.00
CA ALA A 329 -27.95 -6.52 14.36
C ALA A 329 -29.18 -7.02 13.59
N GLU A 330 -29.05 -7.26 12.28
CA GLU A 330 -30.14 -7.78 11.43
C GLU A 330 -30.06 -9.30 11.18
N HIS A 331 -29.09 -9.99 11.79
CA HIS A 331 -28.91 -11.44 11.73
C HIS A 331 -28.79 -12.04 10.32
N ARG A 332 -28.33 -11.24 9.35
CA ARG A 332 -28.20 -11.62 7.93
C ARG A 332 -26.75 -11.73 7.47
N LEU A 333 -26.53 -12.44 6.36
CA LEU A 333 -25.29 -12.33 5.60
C LEU A 333 -25.32 -11.08 4.72
N VAL A 334 -24.18 -10.42 4.58
CA VAL A 334 -23.96 -9.26 3.72
C VAL A 334 -22.57 -9.35 3.07
N PHE A 335 -22.33 -8.59 2.01
CA PHE A 335 -21.00 -8.42 1.45
C PHE A 335 -20.35 -7.13 1.98
N LEU A 336 -19.25 -7.27 2.72
CA LEU A 336 -18.45 -6.15 3.22
C LEU A 336 -17.24 -5.97 2.31
N LYS A 337 -17.14 -4.80 1.67
CA LYS A 337 -16.03 -4.38 0.81
C LYS A 337 -15.23 -3.31 1.53
N GLU A 338 -13.94 -3.57 1.75
CA GLU A 338 -12.99 -2.60 2.32
C GLU A 338 -11.97 -2.22 1.24
N TYR A 339 -11.70 -0.94 1.06
CA TYR A 339 -10.61 -0.46 0.20
C TYR A 339 -10.16 0.94 0.59
N TRP A 340 -9.15 1.44 -0.08
CA TRP A 340 -8.62 2.78 0.11
C TRP A 340 -9.04 3.64 -1.09
N ARG A 341 -9.93 4.62 -0.85
CA ARG A 341 -10.36 5.59 -1.86
C ARG A 341 -9.40 6.77 -1.93
N LEU A 342 -9.40 7.50 -3.04
CA LEU A 342 -8.72 8.79 -3.10
C LEU A 342 -9.57 9.88 -2.44
N ASP A 343 -8.91 10.77 -1.72
CA ASP A 343 -9.46 12.02 -1.22
C ASP A 343 -9.40 13.09 -2.32
N ALA A 344 -10.37 13.06 -3.24
CA ALA A 344 -10.42 13.95 -4.39
C ALA A 344 -11.86 14.39 -4.69
N PRO A 345 -12.12 15.67 -5.09
CA PRO A 345 -13.49 16.19 -5.25
C PRO A 345 -14.39 15.51 -6.30
N THR A 346 -13.85 14.64 -7.16
CA THR A 346 -14.63 13.85 -8.14
C THR A 346 -14.60 12.34 -7.86
N TYR A 347 -14.27 11.96 -6.62
CA TYR A 347 -14.40 10.59 -6.12
C TYR A 347 -15.54 10.59 -5.11
N HIS A 348 -16.71 10.16 -5.58
CA HIS A 348 -17.93 10.18 -4.76
C HIS A 348 -18.01 8.95 -3.85
N PRO A 349 -18.48 9.11 -2.59
CA PRO A 349 -18.80 7.98 -1.73
C PRO A 349 -19.91 7.11 -2.36
N GLU A 350 -19.74 5.79 -2.31
CA GLU A 350 -20.82 4.86 -2.68
C GLU A 350 -21.92 4.90 -1.60
N VAL A 351 -23.20 4.72 -1.96
CA VAL A 351 -24.36 5.17 -1.14
C VAL A 351 -24.54 4.44 0.20
N ALA A 352 -23.90 3.27 0.39
CA ALA A 352 -24.04 2.40 1.56
C ALA A 352 -22.71 2.21 2.33
N ALA A 353 -22.00 3.31 2.57
CA ALA A 353 -20.59 3.27 2.94
C ALA A 353 -20.06 4.54 3.64
N GLY A 354 -18.99 4.36 4.41
CA GLY A 354 -18.36 5.40 5.23
C GLY A 354 -16.83 5.38 5.20
N ASP A 355 -16.25 6.54 5.53
CA ASP A 355 -14.81 6.72 5.78
C ASP A 355 -14.46 6.21 7.18
N VAL A 356 -13.38 5.44 7.32
CA VAL A 356 -12.96 4.94 8.64
C VAL A 356 -12.29 6.08 9.43
N LEU A 357 -12.91 6.46 10.55
CA LEU A 357 -12.41 7.47 11.46
C LEU A 357 -11.46 6.90 12.52
N ASP A 358 -10.58 7.74 13.04
CA ASP A 358 -9.70 7.47 14.17
C ASP A 358 -10.40 7.70 15.52
N ALA A 359 -9.74 7.30 16.61
CA ALA A 359 -10.26 7.43 17.98
C ALA A 359 -10.43 8.88 18.49
N THR A 360 -10.14 9.88 17.64
CA THR A 360 -10.38 11.32 17.89
C THR A 360 -11.38 11.93 16.89
N GLY A 361 -11.95 11.14 15.97
CA GLY A 361 -12.86 11.60 14.91
C GLY A 361 -12.17 12.12 13.65
N GLY A 362 -10.84 11.99 13.53
CA GLY A 362 -10.09 12.32 12.31
C GLY A 362 -10.18 11.22 11.26
N MET A 363 -10.20 11.56 9.97
CA MET A 363 -10.19 10.55 8.89
C MET A 363 -8.83 9.82 8.81
N HIS A 364 -8.83 8.49 8.68
CA HIS A 364 -7.60 7.70 8.53
C HIS A 364 -6.91 7.94 7.18
N HIS A 365 -6.06 8.97 7.14
CA HIS A 365 -5.28 9.33 5.96
C HIS A 365 -3.90 8.65 5.92
N THR A 366 -3.54 8.13 4.74
CA THR A 366 -2.14 7.85 4.39
C THR A 366 -1.27 9.10 4.48
N ARG A 367 0.02 8.90 4.72
CA ARG A 367 1.00 9.98 4.98
C ARG A 367 2.20 9.97 4.05
N ALA A 368 2.38 8.95 3.20
CA ALA A 368 3.48 8.96 2.24
C ALA A 368 3.40 10.17 1.28
N GLN A 369 2.18 10.61 0.92
CA GLN A 369 1.96 11.77 0.05
C GLN A 369 2.53 13.10 0.60
N ASP A 370 2.60 13.25 1.93
CA ASP A 370 3.01 14.50 2.59
C ASP A 370 4.48 14.89 2.36
N PHE A 371 5.27 14.00 1.75
CA PHE A 371 6.70 14.14 1.53
C PHE A 371 7.08 14.25 0.03
N PHE A 372 6.10 14.26 -0.88
CA PHE A 372 6.34 14.53 -2.30
C PHE A 372 6.44 16.05 -2.56
N PRO A 373 7.25 16.51 -3.53
CA PRO A 373 7.32 17.93 -3.90
C PRO A 373 6.00 18.52 -4.42
N ASP A 374 5.16 17.69 -5.05
CA ASP A 374 3.77 17.97 -5.41
C ASP A 374 2.89 16.84 -4.84
N PRO A 375 2.33 16.98 -3.63
CA PRO A 375 1.61 15.91 -2.94
C PRO A 375 0.41 15.37 -3.74
N PRO A 376 0.42 14.09 -4.15
CA PRO A 376 -0.76 13.48 -4.74
C PRO A 376 -1.89 13.35 -3.71
N PRO A 377 -3.16 13.13 -4.13
CA PRO A 377 -4.28 13.04 -3.19
C PRO A 377 -4.08 11.97 -2.11
N LYS A 378 -4.61 12.24 -0.92
CA LYS A 378 -4.54 11.29 0.19
C LYS A 378 -5.39 10.06 -0.11
N HIS A 379 -5.06 8.94 0.51
CA HIS A 379 -5.91 7.76 0.49
C HIS A 379 -6.60 7.65 1.85
N ILE A 380 -7.92 7.42 1.84
CA ILE A 380 -8.76 7.19 3.03
C ILE A 380 -9.24 5.74 2.99
N GLN A 381 -9.18 5.03 4.12
CA GLN A 381 -9.81 3.73 4.26
C GLN A 381 -11.34 3.88 4.24
N TYR A 382 -12.00 3.05 3.46
CA TYR A 382 -13.42 3.16 3.13
C TYR A 382 -14.09 1.78 3.19
N ARG A 383 -15.29 1.69 3.75
CA ARG A 383 -16.05 0.43 3.87
C ARG A 383 -17.46 0.54 3.34
N ILE A 384 -17.86 -0.45 2.53
CA ILE A 384 -19.20 -0.56 1.93
C ILE A 384 -19.87 -1.83 2.42
N ILE A 385 -21.15 -1.74 2.78
CA ILE A 385 -22.03 -2.88 3.06
C ILE A 385 -23.03 -3.03 1.91
N LEU A 386 -22.94 -4.13 1.18
CA LEU A 386 -23.89 -4.51 0.13
C LEU A 386 -24.75 -5.68 0.64
N LYS A 387 -26.06 -5.64 0.35
CA LYS A 387 -26.98 -6.73 0.71
C LYS A 387 -26.73 -7.98 -0.14
N GLU A 388 -26.50 -7.78 -1.42
CA GLU A 388 -26.32 -8.84 -2.42
C GLU A 388 -24.89 -9.39 -2.36
N ILE A 389 -24.78 -10.69 -2.10
CA ILE A 389 -23.55 -11.46 -2.33
C ILE A 389 -23.70 -12.09 -3.72
N GLY A 390 -22.76 -11.80 -4.63
CA GLY A 390 -22.86 -12.22 -6.03
C GLY A 390 -21.77 -13.22 -6.44
N LYS A 391 -22.13 -14.22 -7.26
CA LYS A 391 -21.15 -15.02 -8.01
C LYS A 391 -20.59 -14.20 -9.18
N PRO A 392 -19.32 -14.39 -9.58
CA PRO A 392 -18.78 -13.78 -10.81
C PRO A 392 -19.65 -14.15 -12.03
N LEU A 393 -19.78 -13.24 -13.00
CA LEU A 393 -20.53 -13.53 -14.22
C LEU A 393 -20.00 -14.75 -14.97
N GLU A 394 -18.69 -15.04 -14.88
CA GLU A 394 -18.06 -16.22 -15.47
C GLU A 394 -18.50 -17.57 -14.86
N GLU A 395 -19.16 -17.57 -13.70
CA GLU A 395 -19.72 -18.78 -13.06
C GLU A 395 -21.18 -19.07 -13.50
N TYR A 396 -21.57 -18.64 -14.70
CA TYR A 396 -22.85 -18.99 -15.33
C TYR A 396 -22.91 -20.50 -15.67
N GLU A 397 -24.03 -21.15 -15.40
CA GLU A 397 -24.22 -22.57 -15.71
C GLU A 397 -24.86 -22.81 -17.09
N THR A 398 -25.60 -21.81 -17.61
CA THR A 398 -26.29 -21.90 -18.91
C THR A 398 -26.18 -20.61 -19.72
N SER A 399 -26.30 -20.72 -21.05
CA SER A 399 -26.39 -19.53 -21.92
C SER A 399 -27.62 -18.65 -21.62
N PHE A 400 -28.66 -19.21 -20.99
CA PHE A 400 -29.83 -18.45 -20.54
C PHE A 400 -29.49 -17.60 -19.31
N GLU A 401 -28.81 -18.16 -18.30
CA GLU A 401 -28.27 -17.41 -17.16
C GLU A 401 -27.41 -16.23 -17.63
N LEU A 402 -26.44 -16.48 -18.51
CA LEU A 402 -25.54 -15.43 -19.03
C LEU A 402 -26.31 -14.31 -19.75
N MET A 403 -27.28 -14.66 -20.60
CA MET A 403 -28.08 -13.67 -21.32
C MET A 403 -29.03 -12.89 -20.41
N SER A 404 -29.62 -13.54 -19.40
CA SER A 404 -30.46 -12.90 -18.38
C SER A 404 -29.64 -11.90 -17.55
N ALA A 405 -28.50 -12.33 -17.01
CA ALA A 405 -27.63 -11.47 -16.24
C ALA A 405 -27.08 -10.28 -17.06
N MET A 406 -26.65 -10.51 -18.31
CA MET A 406 -26.24 -9.42 -19.20
C MET A 406 -27.37 -8.45 -19.52
N TYR A 407 -28.62 -8.93 -19.69
CA TYR A 407 -29.78 -8.07 -19.85
C TYR A 407 -30.05 -7.21 -18.60
N CYS A 408 -30.05 -7.82 -17.41
CA CYS A 408 -30.19 -7.09 -16.14
C CYS A 408 -29.13 -6.00 -15.98
N CYS A 409 -27.86 -6.30 -16.27
CA CYS A 409 -26.77 -5.33 -16.19
C CYS A 409 -26.95 -4.18 -17.21
N ILE A 410 -27.26 -4.47 -18.47
CA ILE A 410 -27.50 -3.43 -19.49
C ILE A 410 -28.70 -2.55 -19.09
N TYR A 411 -29.77 -3.14 -18.56
CA TYR A 411 -30.94 -2.42 -18.07
C TYR A 411 -30.63 -1.55 -16.84
N ALA A 412 -29.87 -2.07 -15.88
CA ALA A 412 -29.43 -1.34 -14.69
C ALA A 412 -28.53 -0.14 -15.04
N HIS A 413 -27.58 -0.31 -15.98
CA HIS A 413 -26.75 0.79 -16.45
C HIS A 413 -27.55 1.83 -17.27
N MET A 414 -28.52 1.38 -18.09
CA MET A 414 -29.45 2.29 -18.77
C MET A 414 -30.21 3.13 -17.74
N LYS A 415 -30.79 2.50 -16.72
CA LYS A 415 -31.49 3.16 -15.61
C LYS A 415 -30.61 4.16 -14.85
N ALA A 416 -29.39 3.76 -14.48
CA ALA A 416 -28.44 4.64 -13.81
C ALA A 416 -28.14 5.91 -14.63
N TRP A 417 -28.03 5.78 -15.96
CA TRP A 417 -27.81 6.91 -16.86
C TRP A 417 -29.05 7.76 -17.12
N THR A 418 -30.24 7.16 -17.31
CA THR A 418 -31.46 7.89 -17.70
C THR A 418 -32.23 8.48 -16.53
N GLU A 419 -32.12 7.90 -15.33
CA GLU A 419 -32.92 8.27 -14.16
C GLU A 419 -32.03 8.71 -12.97
N GLY A 420 -30.84 8.12 -12.80
CA GLY A 420 -29.85 8.58 -11.81
C GLY A 420 -28.88 9.65 -12.33
N GLU A 421 -28.80 9.86 -13.64
CA GLU A 421 -27.78 10.69 -14.31
C GLU A 421 -26.32 10.30 -14.00
N VAL A 422 -26.07 9.02 -13.67
CA VAL A 422 -24.75 8.46 -13.34
C VAL A 422 -24.21 7.63 -14.50
N LEU A 423 -22.92 7.78 -14.82
CA LEU A 423 -22.16 6.92 -15.72
C LEU A 423 -21.12 6.12 -14.93
N HIS A 424 -21.15 4.78 -14.99
CA HIS A 424 -20.28 3.92 -14.17
C HIS A 424 -18.79 3.99 -14.54
N ARG A 425 -18.48 4.15 -15.83
CA ARG A 425 -17.11 4.31 -16.39
C ARG A 425 -16.13 3.13 -16.21
N ASP A 426 -16.47 2.08 -15.47
CA ASP A 426 -15.62 0.88 -15.27
C ASP A 426 -16.42 -0.43 -15.44
N ILE A 427 -17.13 -0.56 -16.56
CA ILE A 427 -17.80 -1.82 -16.91
C ILE A 427 -16.73 -2.81 -17.39
N SER A 428 -16.42 -3.79 -16.55
CA SER A 428 -15.46 -4.87 -16.83
C SER A 428 -16.05 -6.21 -16.38
N ARG A 429 -15.49 -7.33 -16.84
CA ARG A 429 -15.99 -8.67 -16.45
C ARG A 429 -15.98 -8.90 -14.94
N ALA A 430 -14.98 -8.35 -14.23
CA ALA A 430 -14.85 -8.45 -12.78
C ALA A 430 -15.88 -7.61 -11.99
N ASN A 431 -16.51 -6.65 -12.66
CA ASN A 431 -17.50 -5.73 -12.08
C ASN A 431 -18.95 -6.12 -12.44
N LEU A 432 -19.14 -7.28 -13.10
CA LEU A 432 -20.44 -7.88 -13.37
C LEU A 432 -20.58 -9.15 -12.53
N LEU A 433 -21.59 -9.18 -11.67
CA LEU A 433 -21.92 -10.32 -10.81
C LEU A 433 -23.31 -10.86 -11.14
N MET A 434 -23.61 -12.04 -10.62
CA MET A 434 -24.94 -12.63 -10.59
C MET A 434 -25.36 -12.88 -9.15
N TYR A 435 -26.55 -12.44 -8.75
CA TYR A 435 -27.10 -12.64 -7.40
C TYR A 435 -28.34 -13.55 -7.44
N PRO A 436 -28.65 -14.27 -6.36
CA PRO A 436 -29.80 -15.16 -6.33
C PRO A 436 -31.08 -14.34 -6.14
N TYR A 437 -32.05 -14.56 -7.02
CA TYR A 437 -33.41 -14.04 -6.91
C TYR A 437 -34.37 -15.22 -6.75
N ARG A 438 -35.33 -15.12 -5.83
CA ARG A 438 -36.39 -16.12 -5.70
C ARG A 438 -37.62 -15.64 -6.47
N ASN A 439 -38.03 -16.41 -7.48
CA ASN A 439 -39.19 -16.08 -8.30
C ASN A 439 -40.51 -16.43 -7.59
N ASP A 440 -41.65 -16.09 -8.22
CA ASP A 440 -42.99 -16.27 -7.65
C ASP A 440 -43.35 -17.75 -7.38
N ASP A 441 -42.79 -18.68 -8.17
CA ASP A 441 -42.92 -20.13 -7.98
C ASP A 441 -42.01 -20.68 -6.85
N GLY A 442 -41.13 -19.83 -6.30
CA GLY A 442 -40.21 -20.16 -5.21
C GLY A 442 -38.86 -20.74 -5.66
N GLU A 443 -38.61 -20.83 -6.96
CA GLU A 443 -37.34 -21.29 -7.55
C GLU A 443 -36.27 -20.19 -7.48
N ILE A 444 -34.99 -20.57 -7.63
CA ILE A 444 -33.85 -19.63 -7.57
C ILE A 444 -33.36 -19.36 -9.00
N GLU A 445 -33.50 -18.12 -9.43
CA GLU A 445 -32.89 -17.59 -10.65
C GLU A 445 -31.64 -16.77 -10.31
N TRP A 446 -30.71 -16.64 -11.26
CA TRP A 446 -29.52 -15.81 -11.11
C TRP A 446 -29.64 -14.55 -11.98
N LEU A 447 -29.86 -13.39 -11.35
CA LEU A 447 -30.02 -12.10 -12.02
C LEU A 447 -28.72 -11.28 -11.98
N GLY A 448 -28.53 -10.40 -12.95
CA GLY A 448 -27.29 -9.61 -13.09
C GLY A 448 -27.24 -8.38 -12.18
N LEU A 449 -26.04 -8.11 -11.65
CA LEU A 449 -25.70 -6.96 -10.80
C LEU A 449 -24.41 -6.30 -11.30
N ILE A 450 -24.35 -4.96 -11.23
CA ILE A 450 -23.13 -4.17 -11.52
C ILE A 450 -22.57 -3.61 -10.22
N VAL A 451 -21.25 -3.76 -10.01
CA VAL A 451 -20.54 -3.37 -8.78
C VAL A 451 -19.27 -2.55 -9.05
N ASP A 452 -18.72 -1.95 -7.98
CA ASP A 452 -17.57 -1.01 -8.00
C ASP A 452 -17.86 0.34 -8.66
N TRP A 453 -18.96 0.96 -8.22
CA TRP A 453 -19.39 2.28 -8.69
C TRP A 453 -18.43 3.42 -8.30
N GLY A 454 -17.42 3.20 -7.45
CA GLY A 454 -16.43 4.20 -7.03
C GLY A 454 -15.55 4.83 -8.13
N LEU A 455 -15.75 4.49 -9.41
CA LEU A 455 -15.18 5.21 -10.58
C LEU A 455 -16.22 5.98 -11.41
N CYS A 456 -17.48 6.06 -10.94
CA CYS A 456 -18.55 6.73 -11.66
C CYS A 456 -18.34 8.25 -11.76
N LYS A 457 -19.16 8.90 -12.60
CA LYS A 457 -19.35 10.35 -12.60
C LYS A 457 -20.82 10.67 -12.80
N TYR A 458 -21.26 11.79 -12.22
CA TYR A 458 -22.53 12.41 -12.58
C TYR A 458 -22.43 13.08 -13.95
N LYS A 459 -23.56 13.22 -14.63
CA LYS A 459 -23.68 13.68 -16.02
C LYS A 459 -23.23 15.12 -16.25
N ASP A 460 -23.38 15.99 -15.26
CA ASP A 460 -22.85 17.35 -15.22
C ASP A 460 -21.31 17.36 -15.12
N GLU A 461 -20.74 16.48 -14.29
CA GLU A 461 -19.29 16.32 -14.15
C GLU A 461 -18.57 15.80 -15.41
N LEU A 462 -19.29 15.27 -16.39
CA LEU A 462 -18.74 14.87 -17.69
C LEU A 462 -18.41 16.08 -18.58
N GLY A 463 -19.04 17.23 -18.33
CA GLY A 463 -18.72 18.50 -18.99
C GLY A 463 -17.55 19.27 -18.36
N LEU A 464 -17.10 18.86 -17.17
CA LEU A 464 -16.00 19.52 -16.46
C LEU A 464 -14.63 19.14 -17.06
N PRO A 465 -13.65 20.07 -17.10
CA PRO A 465 -12.31 19.77 -17.58
C PRO A 465 -11.64 18.68 -16.72
N GLN A 466 -10.84 17.82 -17.34
CA GLN A 466 -10.12 16.76 -16.63
C GLN A 466 -9.06 17.35 -15.67
N VAL A 467 -9.42 17.46 -14.40
CA VAL A 467 -8.48 17.72 -13.31
C VAL A 467 -7.47 16.57 -13.26
N GLN A 468 -6.18 16.87 -13.42
CA GLN A 468 -5.14 15.83 -13.49
C GLN A 468 -5.06 14.98 -12.21
N ASN A 469 -5.31 15.62 -11.07
CA ASN A 469 -5.25 15.06 -9.72
C ASN A 469 -6.38 14.05 -9.43
N THR A 470 -7.27 13.74 -10.39
CA THR A 470 -8.35 12.73 -10.21
C THR A 470 -8.06 11.41 -10.95
N ARG A 471 -6.85 11.22 -11.48
CA ARG A 471 -6.36 9.91 -11.89
C ARG A 471 -5.76 9.20 -10.67
N SER A 472 -6.14 7.93 -10.45
CA SER A 472 -5.17 6.97 -9.90
C SER A 472 -3.95 7.01 -10.81
N VAL A 473 -2.75 7.19 -10.26
CA VAL A 473 -1.57 7.58 -11.05
C VAL A 473 -1.39 6.63 -12.25
N ARG A 474 -1.61 7.19 -13.43
CA ARG A 474 -1.31 6.58 -14.72
C ARG A 474 -0.70 7.71 -15.53
N ILE A 475 0.60 7.89 -15.29
CA ILE A 475 1.40 8.92 -15.94
C ILE A 475 1.39 8.59 -17.42
N CYS A 476 0.81 9.50 -18.20
CA CYS A 476 0.64 9.31 -19.63
C CYS A 476 0.21 10.66 -20.22
N ARG A 477 1.21 11.45 -20.62
CA ARG A 477 1.09 12.63 -21.49
C ARG A 477 2.41 12.86 -22.23
N SER A 478 2.53 12.33 -23.43
CA SER A 478 3.16 13.13 -24.49
C SER A 478 2.18 14.26 -24.84
N ARG A 479 2.65 15.51 -24.83
CA ARG A 479 1.93 16.58 -25.52
C ARG A 479 2.21 16.43 -27.01
N VAL A 480 1.20 16.68 -27.83
CA VAL A 480 1.47 17.14 -29.20
C VAL A 480 2.06 18.54 -29.08
N THR A 481 3.20 18.76 -29.69
CA THR A 481 3.73 20.08 -30.01
C THR A 481 3.53 20.30 -31.50
N ASP A 482 2.82 21.36 -31.87
CA ASP A 482 2.74 21.80 -33.26
C ASP A 482 4.06 22.49 -33.66
N ASP A 483 4.68 22.01 -34.74
CA ASP A 483 5.61 22.71 -35.65
C ASP A 483 5.72 21.91 -36.97
#